data_AF-A0A2N6ECM4-F1
#
_entry.id   AF-A0A2N6ECM4-F1
#
_cell.length_a   1.000
_cell.length_b   1.000
_cell.length_c   1.000
_cell.angle_alpha   90.00
_cell.angle_beta   90.00
_cell.angle_gamma   90.00
#
_symmetry.space_group_name_H-M   'P 1'
#
loop_
_entity.id
_entity.type
_entity.pdbx_description
1 polymer ?
#
loop_
_entity_poly.entity_id
_entity_poly.type
_entity_poly.pdbx_seq_one_letter_code
_entity_poly.pdbx_strand_id
1 'polypeptide(L)'
;MHIEISFDSWLEHLRCLLPVTGMLHVGAGAGAGSAKNQYDDWGVPNVLFVGADGGQDETLDAMVQGREGWVEHKAFLSDSEGEADFYIGSEPNGCSLLPSESFARVAGVKLGEKRRLKTTTIESLLSSLNYSPHLLNWATIDCIPALPIVQGAGEHLGEWDVIVARVLFDGENLPEHGATKGEVDGFLSSSGYLCVATKEDELRSSVGQALYVRHWQDSSRTRVAELQKRSTEKAAEHAKAVAGLEGSLRSQEAVVVQCREEVAFLTKARDEQAKLAGERQQKVEELTKAREKLAKRPSEVQLQLEKLIKDLDEQVKLAAERQVLLEKANATKEEQVRLAQELQKKVESLEGAQVHKDKLAVDSLAWIEQLKAELQQARQAANLATKLQLLRESDLEELQQRYRDAIATQERQHHLLGELEERLRAAAQYFSQMLERQDQHADREE
;
A
#
# COMPACT_ATOMS: atom_id res chain seq x y z
N MET A 1 87.41 28.87 30.43
CA MET A 1 87.39 27.39 30.51
C MET A 1 87.33 26.90 29.07
N HIS A 2 88.49 26.67 28.44
CA HIS A 2 88.53 26.09 27.10
C HIS A 2 88.25 24.59 27.27
N ILE A 3 87.08 24.15 26.84
CA ILE A 3 86.78 22.72 26.72
C ILE A 3 87.45 22.30 25.43
N GLU A 4 88.59 21.60 25.54
CA GLU A 4 89.14 20.88 24.39
C GLU A 4 88.23 19.67 24.15
N ILE A 5 87.38 19.79 23.13
CA ILE A 5 86.51 18.70 22.68
C ILE A 5 87.39 17.73 21.89
N SER A 6 87.38 16.45 22.26
CA SER A 6 88.13 15.43 21.54
C SER A 6 87.60 15.24 20.12
N PHE A 7 88.44 14.70 19.22
CA PHE A 7 88.06 14.42 17.84
C PHE A 7 86.81 13.51 17.74
N ASP A 8 86.77 12.45 18.54
CA ASP A 8 85.64 11.51 18.56
C ASP A 8 84.38 12.18 19.12
N SER A 9 84.54 13.08 20.10
CA SER A 9 83.42 13.90 20.59
C SER A 9 82.91 14.84 19.49
N TRP A 10 83.77 15.46 18.70
CA TRP A 10 83.34 16.28 17.55
C TRP A 10 82.50 15.48 16.56
N LEU A 11 82.91 14.27 16.20
CA LEU A 11 82.16 13.39 15.31
C LEU A 11 80.75 13.09 15.86
N GLU A 12 80.64 12.75 17.15
CA GLU A 12 79.34 12.49 17.77
C GLU A 12 78.42 13.72 17.79
N HIS A 13 78.97 14.91 18.08
CA HIS A 13 78.17 16.14 18.07
C HIS A 13 77.74 16.52 16.65
N LEU A 14 78.64 16.39 15.67
CA LEU A 14 78.33 16.67 14.27
C LEU A 14 77.27 15.71 13.73
N ARG A 15 77.29 14.42 14.10
CA ARG A 15 76.26 13.47 13.71
C ARG A 15 74.86 13.90 14.16
N CYS A 16 74.74 14.51 15.34
CA CYS A 16 73.46 15.04 15.81
C CYS A 16 72.99 16.27 15.02
N LEU A 17 73.92 17.12 14.58
CA LEU A 17 73.63 18.37 13.88
C LEU A 17 73.45 18.18 12.36
N LEU A 18 74.22 17.26 11.79
CA LEU A 18 74.31 16.91 10.37
C LEU A 18 74.14 15.39 10.26
N PRO A 19 72.91 14.87 10.36
CA PRO A 19 72.65 13.43 10.35
C PRO A 19 73.27 12.73 9.13
N VAL A 20 73.94 11.60 9.36
CA VAL A 20 74.60 10.83 8.31
C VAL A 20 73.54 10.13 7.46
N THR A 21 73.32 10.58 6.22
CA THR A 21 72.45 9.93 5.23
C THR A 21 73.20 8.87 4.42
N GLY A 22 74.52 9.01 4.35
CA GLY A 22 75.41 7.98 3.83
C GLY A 22 76.87 8.37 3.91
N MET A 23 77.73 7.35 3.86
CA MET A 23 79.16 7.47 4.12
C MET A 23 79.99 6.94 2.94
N LEU A 24 80.91 7.75 2.44
CA LEU A 24 82.01 7.29 1.60
C LEU A 24 83.22 7.01 2.50
N HIS A 25 83.81 5.82 2.41
CA HIS A 25 85.04 5.50 3.12
C HIS A 25 86.10 4.99 2.13
N VAL A 26 87.12 5.80 1.89
CA VAL A 26 88.24 5.51 1.00
C VAL A 26 89.46 5.09 1.82
N GLY A 27 90.15 4.04 1.40
CA GLY A 27 91.24 3.44 2.16
C GLY A 27 90.78 2.25 3.00
N ALA A 28 89.69 1.59 2.59
CA ALA A 28 89.15 0.44 3.28
C ALA A 28 90.11 -0.76 3.17
N GLY A 29 91.06 -0.88 4.10
CA GLY A 29 91.97 -2.02 4.23
C GLY A 29 91.74 -2.77 5.55
N ALA A 30 92.75 -3.49 6.04
CA ALA A 30 92.68 -4.28 7.27
C ALA A 30 92.29 -3.47 8.54
N GLY A 31 92.43 -2.14 8.53
CA GLY A 31 92.01 -1.23 9.62
C GLY A 31 90.54 -0.78 9.60
N ALA A 32 89.81 -0.98 8.50
CA ALA A 32 88.46 -0.45 8.31
C ALA A 32 87.37 -1.17 9.14
N GLY A 33 87.71 -2.28 9.81
CA GLY A 33 86.78 -2.99 10.71
C GLY A 33 86.32 -2.14 11.90
N SER A 34 87.15 -1.21 12.37
CA SER A 34 86.77 -0.24 13.41
C SER A 34 85.76 0.79 12.90
N ALA A 35 85.99 1.33 11.71
CA ALA A 35 85.07 2.24 11.03
C ALA A 35 83.72 1.56 10.69
N LYS A 36 83.75 0.29 10.26
CA LYS A 36 82.55 -0.53 10.02
C LYS A 36 81.65 -0.56 11.27
N ASN A 37 82.21 -0.91 12.43
CA ASN A 37 81.44 -0.97 13.67
C ASN A 37 80.88 0.40 14.06
N GLN A 38 81.67 1.46 13.91
CA GLN A 38 81.20 2.82 14.18
C GLN A 38 80.02 3.22 13.28
N TYR A 39 80.08 2.92 11.98
CA TYR A 39 79.00 3.25 11.04
C TYR A 39 77.74 2.41 11.31
N ASP A 40 77.92 1.17 11.79
CA ASP A 40 76.82 0.31 12.23
C ASP A 40 76.14 0.86 13.49
N ASP A 41 76.94 1.22 14.50
CA ASP A 41 76.45 1.83 15.75
C ASP A 41 75.73 3.17 15.49
N TRP A 42 76.16 3.89 14.45
CA TRP A 42 75.51 5.12 13.99
C TRP A 42 74.22 4.87 13.20
N GLY A 43 73.97 3.64 12.75
CA GLY A 43 72.81 3.27 11.93
C GLY A 43 72.86 3.88 10.53
N VAL A 44 74.06 3.99 9.94
CA VAL A 44 74.22 4.62 8.61
C VAL A 44 73.56 3.74 7.53
N PRO A 45 72.59 4.27 6.76
CA PRO A 45 71.80 3.45 5.84
C PRO A 45 72.55 3.12 4.55
N ASN A 46 73.46 3.98 4.08
CA ASN A 46 74.23 3.77 2.87
C ASN A 46 75.73 3.95 3.15
N VAL A 47 76.55 2.95 2.82
CA VAL A 47 78.00 3.04 3.00
C VAL A 47 78.70 2.52 1.76
N LEU A 48 79.57 3.33 1.17
CA LEU A 48 80.43 2.93 0.07
C LEU A 48 81.87 2.83 0.56
N PHE A 49 82.37 1.61 0.66
CA PHE A 49 83.78 1.33 0.94
C PHE A 49 84.56 1.27 -0.37
N VAL A 50 85.67 2.00 -0.44
CA VAL A 50 86.56 2.01 -1.60
C VAL A 50 87.98 1.62 -1.18
N GLY A 51 88.49 0.55 -1.77
CA GLY A 51 89.86 0.06 -1.59
C GLY A 51 90.60 -0.02 -2.92
N ALA A 52 91.92 0.14 -2.89
CA ALA A 52 92.77 -0.14 -4.05
C ALA A 52 92.93 -1.66 -4.23
N ASP A 53 92.97 -2.14 -5.48
CA ASP A 53 93.08 -3.57 -5.82
C ASP A 53 94.48 -4.12 -5.46
N GLY A 54 94.65 -4.49 -4.19
CA GLY A 54 95.95 -4.71 -3.55
C GLY A 54 96.06 -5.98 -2.72
N GLY A 55 95.07 -6.89 -2.75
CA GLY A 55 95.17 -8.23 -2.15
C GLY A 55 94.63 -8.39 -0.73
N GLN A 56 93.58 -7.65 -0.33
CA GLN A 56 92.88 -7.81 0.96
C GLN A 56 91.37 -8.09 0.78
N ASP A 57 91.04 -8.81 -0.31
CA ASP A 57 89.69 -9.02 -0.83
C ASP A 57 88.72 -9.67 0.17
N GLU A 58 89.18 -10.64 0.97
CA GLU A 58 88.30 -11.39 1.87
C GLU A 58 87.77 -10.55 3.05
N THR A 59 88.42 -9.42 3.37
CA THR A 59 88.06 -8.62 4.55
C THR A 59 86.95 -7.61 4.24
N LEU A 60 86.91 -7.05 3.03
CA LEU A 60 85.92 -6.05 2.62
C LEU A 60 84.56 -6.69 2.29
N ASP A 61 84.56 -7.84 1.60
CA ASP A 61 83.32 -8.54 1.25
C ASP A 61 82.55 -8.89 2.53
N ALA A 62 83.26 -9.32 3.57
CA ALA A 62 82.73 -9.58 4.90
C ALA A 62 82.25 -8.31 5.65
N MET A 63 82.68 -7.11 5.23
CA MET A 63 82.17 -5.85 5.80
C MET A 63 80.75 -5.54 5.34
N VAL A 64 80.44 -5.83 4.08
CA VAL A 64 79.17 -5.48 3.45
C VAL A 64 78.18 -6.65 3.38
N GLN A 65 78.65 -7.89 3.57
CA GLN A 65 77.81 -9.09 3.49
C GLN A 65 76.58 -9.01 4.42
N GLY A 66 75.39 -9.19 3.84
CA GLY A 66 74.12 -9.23 4.57
C GLY A 66 73.54 -7.87 4.94
N ARG A 67 74.10 -6.76 4.45
CA ARG A 67 73.63 -5.40 4.72
C ARG A 67 73.08 -4.76 3.45
N GLU A 68 71.87 -4.22 3.54
CA GLU A 68 71.25 -3.44 2.46
C GLU A 68 71.82 -2.02 2.47
N GLY A 69 72.19 -1.50 1.28
CA GLY A 69 72.74 -0.15 1.13
C GLY A 69 74.26 -0.02 1.39
N TRP A 70 74.92 -1.09 1.85
CA TRP A 70 76.36 -1.12 2.06
C TRP A 70 77.03 -1.82 0.88
N VAL A 71 77.98 -1.15 0.25
CA VAL A 71 78.62 -1.60 -0.99
C VAL A 71 80.12 -1.41 -0.89
N GLU A 72 80.86 -2.36 -1.43
CA GLU A 72 82.29 -2.23 -1.64
C GLU A 72 82.61 -2.00 -3.12
N HIS A 73 83.69 -1.28 -3.37
CA HIS A 73 84.22 -1.14 -4.72
C HIS A 73 85.74 -1.07 -4.73
N LYS A 74 86.34 -1.71 -5.73
CA LYS A 74 87.77 -1.66 -5.96
C LYS A 74 88.08 -0.57 -6.97
N ALA A 75 88.65 0.53 -6.49
CA ALA A 75 89.06 1.64 -7.33
C ALA A 75 90.28 2.32 -6.74
N PHE A 76 91.22 2.65 -7.62
CA PHE A 76 92.37 3.45 -7.25
C PHE A 76 92.05 4.93 -7.48
N LEU A 77 91.71 5.64 -6.40
CA LEU A 77 91.19 7.00 -6.50
C LEU A 77 92.31 8.04 -6.61
N SER A 78 92.12 9.02 -7.51
CA SER A 78 92.98 10.19 -7.69
C SER A 78 92.15 11.41 -8.14
N ASP A 79 92.83 12.52 -8.41
CA ASP A 79 92.30 13.75 -8.99
C ASP A 79 91.95 13.64 -10.48
N SER A 80 92.45 12.60 -11.16
CA SER A 80 92.32 12.44 -12.60
C SER A 80 92.35 10.97 -13.06
N GLU A 81 91.73 10.72 -14.21
CA GLU A 81 91.79 9.43 -14.91
C GLU A 81 93.19 9.24 -15.52
N GLY A 82 93.79 8.06 -15.34
CA GLY A 82 95.14 7.81 -15.82
C GLY A 82 95.79 6.59 -15.19
N GLU A 83 97.10 6.64 -14.97
CA GLU A 83 97.85 5.62 -14.27
C GLU A 83 98.79 6.25 -13.24
N ALA A 84 98.78 5.73 -12.01
CA ALA A 84 99.68 6.17 -10.96
C ALA A 84 100.31 4.98 -10.24
N ASP A 85 101.39 5.28 -9.52
CA ASP A 85 102.14 4.29 -8.77
C ASP A 85 101.48 4.06 -7.40
N PHE A 86 101.16 2.81 -7.12
CA PHE A 86 100.66 2.33 -5.84
C PHE A 86 101.76 1.54 -5.12
N TYR A 87 102.03 1.92 -3.88
CA TYR A 87 103.12 1.35 -3.09
C TYR A 87 102.53 0.48 -1.97
N ILE A 88 102.90 -0.81 -1.95
CA ILE A 88 102.40 -1.82 -1.01
C ILE A 88 103.41 -2.00 0.13
N GLY A 89 102.95 -1.79 1.37
CA GLY A 89 103.75 -1.94 2.58
C GLY A 89 104.05 -3.40 2.93
N SER A 90 105.10 -3.62 3.73
CA SER A 90 105.35 -4.94 4.36
C SER A 90 104.31 -5.28 5.43
N GLU A 91 103.55 -4.30 5.91
CA GLU A 91 102.41 -4.47 6.83
C GLU A 91 101.08 -4.23 6.11
N PRO A 92 99.97 -4.90 6.53
CA PRO A 92 98.66 -4.75 5.92
C PRO A 92 98.12 -3.30 5.87
N ASN A 93 98.54 -2.45 6.81
CA ASN A 93 98.15 -1.03 6.89
C ASN A 93 99.21 -0.07 6.29
N GLY A 94 100.21 -0.62 5.58
CA GLY A 94 101.38 0.11 5.10
C GLY A 94 101.31 0.53 3.63
N CYS A 95 100.16 0.39 2.97
CA CYS A 95 99.99 0.82 1.58
C CYS A 95 99.84 2.35 1.50
N SER A 96 100.46 2.97 0.49
CA SER A 96 100.44 4.42 0.30
C SER A 96 100.55 4.79 -1.18
N LEU A 97 100.11 6.00 -1.54
CA LEU A 97 100.43 6.59 -2.84
C LEU A 97 101.78 7.30 -2.82
N LEU A 98 102.40 7.47 -1.65
CA LEU A 98 103.72 8.07 -1.51
C LEU A 98 104.83 7.05 -1.84
N PRO A 99 105.86 7.44 -2.61
CA PRO A 99 107.07 6.67 -2.83
C PRO A 99 107.79 6.27 -1.54
N SER A 100 108.55 5.18 -1.69
CA SER A 100 109.22 4.47 -0.60
C SER A 100 110.11 5.31 0.30
N GLU A 101 110.81 6.31 -0.24
CA GLU A 101 111.72 7.16 0.54
C GLU A 101 110.99 8.21 1.38
N SER A 102 109.85 8.71 0.89
CA SER A 102 109.01 9.70 1.57
C SER A 102 108.15 9.02 2.63
N PHE A 103 107.51 7.91 2.30
CA PHE A 103 106.66 7.17 3.22
C PHE A 103 107.43 6.50 4.35
N ALA A 104 108.63 5.95 4.09
CA ALA A 104 109.44 5.32 5.14
C ALA A 104 109.90 6.33 6.21
N ARG A 105 110.15 7.60 5.83
CA ARG A 105 110.51 8.68 6.78
C ARG A 105 109.33 9.10 7.67
N VAL A 106 108.11 8.94 7.18
CA VAL A 106 106.89 9.44 7.82
C VAL A 106 106.20 8.36 8.65
N ALA A 107 106.15 7.12 8.13
CA ALA A 107 105.38 6.03 8.72
C ALA A 107 106.24 4.90 9.30
N GLY A 108 107.56 4.91 9.12
CA GLY A 108 108.47 3.87 9.63
C GLY A 108 108.30 2.49 8.98
N VAL A 109 107.48 2.36 7.93
CA VAL A 109 107.18 1.11 7.24
C VAL A 109 108.18 0.88 6.12
N LYS A 110 108.72 -0.34 6.02
CA LYS A 110 109.47 -0.79 4.83
C LYS A 110 108.47 -1.14 3.73
N LEU A 111 108.50 -0.40 2.63
CA LEU A 111 107.68 -0.69 1.46
C LEU A 111 108.25 -1.90 0.70
N GLY A 112 107.36 -2.79 0.27
CA GLY A 112 107.70 -4.08 -0.36
C GLY A 112 107.64 -4.04 -1.88
N GLU A 113 106.49 -3.68 -2.45
CA GLU A 113 106.21 -3.77 -3.89
C GLU A 113 105.64 -2.45 -4.43
N LYS A 114 106.01 -2.11 -5.68
CA LYS A 114 105.46 -0.98 -6.43
C LYS A 114 104.63 -1.53 -7.60
N ARG A 115 103.37 -1.10 -7.71
CA ARG A 115 102.47 -1.47 -8.82
C ARG A 115 101.98 -0.23 -9.54
N ARG A 116 101.87 -0.29 -10.87
CA ARG A 116 101.21 0.75 -11.67
C ARG A 116 99.73 0.36 -11.79
N LEU A 117 98.83 1.20 -11.28
CA LEU A 117 97.39 0.97 -11.30
C LEU A 117 96.68 2.08 -12.07
N LYS A 118 95.58 1.73 -12.73
CA LYS A 118 94.71 2.71 -13.38
C LYS A 118 93.98 3.52 -12.31
N THR A 119 94.09 4.85 -12.38
CA THR A 119 93.37 5.76 -11.48
C THR A 119 91.99 6.09 -12.03
N THR A 120 91.06 6.42 -11.13
CA THR A 120 89.75 7.02 -11.46
C THR A 120 89.39 8.10 -10.45
N THR A 121 88.51 9.02 -10.82
CA THR A 121 88.00 10.04 -9.89
C THR A 121 86.81 9.52 -9.10
N ILE A 122 86.48 10.15 -7.97
CA ILE A 122 85.26 9.83 -7.21
C ILE A 122 84.03 10.13 -8.06
N GLU A 123 84.04 11.23 -8.81
CA GLU A 123 82.95 11.59 -9.73
C GLU A 123 82.67 10.50 -10.78
N SER A 124 83.72 10.03 -11.46
CA SER A 124 83.63 8.91 -12.40
C SER A 124 83.14 7.63 -11.73
N LEU A 125 83.66 7.32 -10.53
CA LEU A 125 83.28 6.14 -9.78
C LEU A 125 81.79 6.17 -9.42
N LEU A 126 81.32 7.24 -8.78
CA LEU A 126 79.91 7.39 -8.37
C LEU A 126 78.97 7.33 -9.58
N SER A 127 79.37 7.96 -10.69
CA SER A 127 78.64 7.90 -11.97
C SER A 127 78.54 6.47 -12.51
N SER A 128 79.64 5.71 -12.46
CA SER A 128 79.67 4.32 -12.94
C SER A 128 78.80 3.38 -12.12
N LEU A 129 78.64 3.68 -10.83
CA LEU A 129 77.82 2.91 -9.90
C LEU A 129 76.36 3.38 -9.86
N ASN A 130 75.98 4.40 -10.65
CA ASN A 130 74.68 5.07 -10.59
C ASN A 130 74.30 5.55 -9.17
N TYR A 131 75.29 5.96 -8.37
CA TYR A 131 75.03 6.54 -7.05
C TYR A 131 74.41 7.93 -7.22
N SER A 132 73.28 8.17 -6.56
CA SER A 132 72.71 9.52 -6.50
C SER A 132 73.58 10.41 -5.62
N PRO A 133 73.93 11.64 -6.05
CA PRO A 133 74.82 12.55 -5.32
C PRO A 133 74.42 12.80 -3.86
N HIS A 134 73.12 12.83 -3.58
CA HIS A 134 72.56 13.12 -2.25
C HIS A 134 72.54 11.92 -1.29
N LEU A 135 72.95 10.72 -1.74
CA LEU A 135 72.97 9.54 -0.87
C LEU A 135 74.12 9.60 0.14
N LEU A 136 75.25 10.19 -0.24
CA LEU A 136 76.44 10.28 0.58
C LEU A 136 76.64 11.73 0.99
N ASN A 137 76.60 12.01 2.28
CA ASN A 137 76.82 13.35 2.81
C ASN A 137 78.03 13.41 3.75
N TRP A 138 78.66 12.28 4.07
CA TRP A 138 79.90 12.22 4.84
C TRP A 138 80.95 11.44 4.06
N ALA A 139 82.21 11.87 4.14
CA ALA A 139 83.34 11.18 3.52
C ALA A 139 84.52 11.04 4.48
N THR A 140 85.13 9.86 4.48
CA THR A 140 86.39 9.58 5.16
C THR A 140 87.42 9.15 4.12
N ILE A 141 88.51 9.90 4.01
CA ILE A 141 89.64 9.63 3.12
C ILE A 141 90.82 9.18 3.99
N ASP A 142 90.84 7.88 4.31
CA ASP A 142 91.89 7.24 5.11
C ASP A 142 93.09 6.79 4.24
N CYS A 143 93.53 7.69 3.38
CA CYS A 143 94.65 7.49 2.46
C CYS A 143 95.65 8.63 2.59
N ILE A 144 96.95 8.34 2.43
CA ILE A 144 97.98 9.37 2.31
C ILE A 144 98.64 9.25 0.93
N PRO A 145 98.66 10.33 0.13
CA PRO A 145 98.03 11.64 0.33
C PRO A 145 96.50 11.61 0.12
N ALA A 146 95.75 12.39 0.91
CA ALA A 146 94.30 12.51 0.80
C ALA A 146 93.86 13.54 -0.25
N LEU A 147 94.65 14.59 -0.51
CA LEU A 147 94.22 15.72 -1.35
C LEU A 147 93.82 15.31 -2.77
N PRO A 148 94.59 14.49 -3.53
CA PRO A 148 94.20 14.12 -4.88
C PRO A 148 92.84 13.41 -4.94
N ILE A 149 92.58 12.55 -3.95
CA ILE A 149 91.30 11.83 -3.84
C ILE A 149 90.15 12.81 -3.60
N VAL A 150 90.33 13.78 -2.70
CA VAL A 150 89.32 14.82 -2.41
C VAL A 150 89.09 15.71 -3.64
N GLN A 151 90.14 16.05 -4.40
CA GLN A 151 90.03 16.81 -5.65
C GLN A 151 89.22 16.06 -6.70
N GLY A 152 89.39 14.74 -6.77
CA GLY A 152 88.61 13.85 -7.64
C GLY A 152 87.12 13.76 -7.29
N ALA A 153 86.65 14.36 -6.19
CA ALA A 153 85.22 14.46 -5.89
C ALA A 153 84.49 15.47 -6.80
N GLY A 154 85.20 16.43 -7.41
CA GLY A 154 84.62 17.38 -8.35
C GLY A 154 83.39 18.10 -7.78
N GLU A 155 82.29 18.08 -8.52
CA GLU A 155 81.03 18.72 -8.12
C GLU A 155 80.36 18.05 -6.90
N HIS A 156 80.62 16.75 -6.67
CA HIS A 156 80.06 16.02 -5.52
C HIS A 156 80.59 16.52 -4.18
N LEU A 157 81.74 17.22 -4.19
CA LEU A 157 82.24 17.87 -3.00
C LEU A 157 81.15 18.77 -2.40
N GLY A 158 80.32 19.41 -3.24
CA GLY A 158 79.15 20.24 -2.91
C GLY A 158 78.11 19.60 -1.98
N GLU A 159 77.99 18.28 -2.03
CA GLU A 159 76.94 17.52 -1.36
C GLU A 159 77.38 16.98 0.01
N TRP A 160 78.68 17.00 0.32
CA TRP A 160 79.19 16.51 1.58
C TRP A 160 79.12 17.58 2.67
N ASP A 161 78.57 17.19 3.82
CA ASP A 161 78.50 17.97 5.03
C ASP A 161 79.81 17.88 5.82
N VAL A 162 80.44 16.70 5.83
CA VAL A 162 81.62 16.39 6.65
C VAL A 162 82.65 15.59 5.86
N ILE A 163 83.92 15.97 5.99
CA ILE A 163 85.06 15.26 5.42
C ILE A 163 86.09 14.98 6.53
N VAL A 164 86.50 13.72 6.67
CA VAL A 164 87.67 13.32 7.46
C VAL A 164 88.79 12.99 6.49
N ALA A 165 89.92 13.67 6.57
CA ALA A 165 91.08 13.40 5.72
C ALA A 165 92.28 12.99 6.56
N ARG A 166 93.00 11.96 6.10
CA ARG A 166 94.30 11.61 6.67
C ARG A 166 95.38 12.56 6.15
N VAL A 167 96.10 13.18 7.06
CA VAL A 167 97.03 14.29 6.78
C VAL A 167 98.35 14.13 7.52
N LEU A 168 99.37 14.81 7.02
CA LEU A 168 100.65 15.00 7.70
C LEU A 168 100.69 16.38 8.37
N PHE A 169 101.04 16.42 9.66
CA PHE A 169 101.14 17.65 10.43
C PHE A 169 102.48 18.36 10.21
N ASP A 170 103.56 17.60 10.11
CA ASP A 170 104.92 18.11 9.86
C ASP A 170 105.37 17.80 8.43
N GLY A 171 105.29 18.80 7.55
CA GLY A 171 105.52 18.68 6.11
C GLY A 171 106.79 19.37 5.58
N GLU A 172 107.57 20.06 6.42
CA GLU A 172 108.62 20.99 5.98
C GLU A 172 109.75 20.36 5.13
N ASN A 173 109.81 19.02 5.02
CA ASN A 173 110.85 18.31 4.26
C ASN A 173 110.33 17.13 3.41
N LEU A 174 109.03 17.09 3.09
CA LEU A 174 108.46 16.03 2.24
C LEU A 174 108.29 16.52 0.79
N PRO A 175 108.81 15.79 -0.20
CA PRO A 175 108.79 16.22 -1.61
C PRO A 175 107.43 16.01 -2.31
N GLU A 176 106.40 15.58 -1.60
CA GLU A 176 105.17 15.02 -2.17
C GLU A 176 103.98 15.96 -1.99
N HIS A 177 103.39 16.38 -3.10
CA HIS A 177 102.22 17.27 -3.11
C HIS A 177 100.96 16.60 -2.56
N GLY A 178 100.20 17.34 -1.76
CA GLY A 178 98.86 16.97 -1.30
C GLY A 178 98.80 16.04 -0.09
N ALA A 179 99.93 15.80 0.58
CA ALA A 179 99.99 14.98 1.80
C ALA A 179 99.83 15.80 3.08
N THR A 180 100.16 17.09 3.04
CA THR A 180 100.21 17.94 4.24
C THR A 180 98.84 18.48 4.61
N LYS A 181 98.61 18.70 5.91
CA LYS A 181 97.40 19.35 6.39
C LYS A 181 97.21 20.73 5.77
N GLY A 182 98.28 21.51 5.59
CA GLY A 182 98.20 22.85 5.02
C GLY A 182 97.67 22.87 3.58
N GLU A 183 98.07 21.90 2.74
CA GLU A 183 97.54 21.79 1.37
C GLU A 183 96.06 21.37 1.36
N VAL A 184 95.68 20.40 2.21
CA VAL A 184 94.28 19.96 2.34
C VAL A 184 93.40 21.09 2.88
N ASP A 185 93.86 21.82 3.89
CA ASP A 185 93.19 23.00 4.44
C ASP A 185 92.98 24.06 3.35
N GLY A 186 94.01 24.37 2.56
CA GLY A 186 93.94 25.37 1.50
C GLY A 186 92.88 25.04 0.45
N PHE A 187 92.86 23.79 -0.01
CA PHE A 187 91.86 23.33 -0.98
C PHE A 187 90.45 23.35 -0.37
N LEU A 188 90.24 22.66 0.76
CA LEU A 188 88.91 22.52 1.37
C LEU A 188 88.35 23.87 1.85
N SER A 189 89.18 24.78 2.34
CA SER A 189 88.75 26.14 2.71
C SER A 189 88.26 26.93 1.50
N SER A 190 88.94 26.80 0.34
CA SER A 190 88.48 27.43 -0.91
C SER A 190 87.14 26.87 -1.40
N SER A 191 86.82 25.63 -1.03
CA SER A 191 85.56 24.94 -1.32
C SER A 191 84.51 25.09 -0.21
N GLY A 192 84.72 25.96 0.79
CA GLY A 192 83.74 26.29 1.82
C GLY A 192 83.72 25.36 3.03
N TYR A 193 84.79 24.61 3.29
CA TYR A 193 84.94 23.79 4.50
C TYR A 193 85.82 24.46 5.54
N LEU A 194 85.57 24.13 6.80
CA LEU A 194 86.39 24.56 7.94
C LEU A 194 86.94 23.33 8.66
N CYS A 195 88.25 23.32 8.94
CA CYS A 195 88.84 22.34 9.83
C CYS A 195 88.41 22.65 11.27
N VAL A 196 87.68 21.75 11.92
CA VAL A 196 87.13 21.94 13.28
C VAL A 196 87.86 21.11 14.35
N ALA A 197 88.54 20.03 13.95
CA ALA A 197 89.30 19.19 14.86
C ALA A 197 90.42 18.45 14.13
N THR A 198 91.44 18.06 14.90
CA THR A 198 92.56 17.23 14.45
C THR A 198 92.88 16.17 15.49
N LYS A 199 93.36 15.01 15.03
CA LYS A 199 93.80 13.89 15.88
C LYS A 199 95.13 13.37 15.35
N GLU A 200 96.19 13.52 16.12
CA GLU A 200 97.49 12.89 15.83
C GLU A 200 97.43 11.40 16.16
N ASP A 201 98.15 10.59 15.38
CA ASP A 201 98.33 9.17 15.65
C ASP A 201 99.33 8.99 16.80
N GLU A 202 98.88 8.39 17.91
CA GLU A 202 99.69 8.18 19.12
C GLU A 202 100.98 7.38 18.86
N LEU A 203 101.00 6.56 17.80
CA LEU A 203 102.14 5.75 17.41
C LEU A 203 103.06 6.43 16.39
N ARG A 204 102.58 7.48 15.69
CA ARG A 204 103.24 8.12 14.55
C ARG A 204 103.04 9.63 14.60
N SER A 205 103.93 10.32 15.32
CA SER A 205 103.83 11.74 15.68
C SER A 205 103.71 12.76 14.52
N SER A 206 103.77 12.34 13.25
CA SER A 206 103.64 13.22 12.08
C SER A 206 102.40 12.95 11.23
N VAL A 207 101.65 11.88 11.52
CA VAL A 207 100.47 11.45 10.77
C VAL A 207 99.23 11.60 11.66
N GLY A 208 98.11 11.98 11.07
CA GLY A 208 96.83 11.79 11.73
C GLY A 208 95.65 12.21 10.87
N GLN A 209 94.57 12.63 11.50
CA GLN A 209 93.31 12.97 10.85
C GLN A 209 92.94 14.43 11.09
N ALA A 210 92.38 15.05 10.06
CA ALA A 210 91.76 16.37 10.14
C ALA A 210 90.28 16.25 9.75
N LEU A 211 89.42 16.86 10.56
CA LEU A 211 87.97 16.87 10.42
C LEU A 211 87.52 18.22 9.88
N TYR A 212 86.83 18.17 8.74
CA TYR A 212 86.35 19.33 8.01
C TYR A 212 84.83 19.32 7.95
N VAL A 213 84.23 20.48 8.18
CA VAL A 213 82.77 20.65 8.14
C VAL A 213 82.43 21.75 7.17
N ARG A 214 81.45 21.49 6.30
CA ARG A 214 80.97 22.45 5.33
C ARG A 214 80.33 23.64 6.03
N HIS A 215 80.58 24.85 5.53
CA HIS A 215 79.99 26.06 6.07
C HIS A 215 78.46 26.03 5.88
N TRP A 216 77.73 25.78 6.97
CA TRP A 216 76.30 25.46 6.98
C TRP A 216 75.39 26.52 6.33
N GLN A 217 75.83 27.78 6.25
CA GLN A 217 75.03 28.88 5.71
C GLN A 217 74.76 28.72 4.21
N ASP A 218 75.69 28.13 3.47
CA ASP A 218 75.56 27.98 2.01
C ASP A 218 74.70 26.75 1.68
N SER A 219 74.91 25.62 2.35
CA SER A 219 74.04 24.44 2.23
C SER A 219 72.60 24.70 2.66
N SER A 220 72.41 25.45 3.75
CA SER A 220 71.08 25.72 4.29
C SER A 220 70.27 26.64 3.38
N ARG A 221 70.90 27.63 2.74
CA ARG A 221 70.22 28.52 1.77
C ARG A 221 69.70 27.75 0.57
N THR A 222 70.53 26.87 0.00
CA THR A 222 70.12 26.02 -1.13
C THR A 222 68.96 25.10 -0.74
N ARG A 223 69.07 24.42 0.40
CA ARG A 223 68.05 23.48 0.87
C ARG A 223 66.72 24.16 1.23
N VAL A 224 66.77 25.36 1.81
CA VAL A 224 65.57 26.18 2.09
C VAL A 224 64.90 26.62 0.79
N ALA A 225 65.67 27.09 -0.21
CA ALA A 225 65.12 27.49 -1.50
C ALA A 225 64.43 26.33 -2.22
N GLU A 226 65.02 25.13 -2.16
CA GLU A 226 64.44 23.93 -2.77
C GLU A 226 63.17 23.46 -2.05
N LEU A 227 63.17 23.47 -0.71
CA LEU A 227 61.98 23.16 0.08
C LEU A 227 60.84 24.15 -0.18
N GLN A 228 61.15 25.44 -0.33
CA GLN A 228 60.17 26.46 -0.69
C GLN A 228 59.60 26.21 -2.08
N LYS A 229 60.44 25.93 -3.08
CA LYS A 229 60.00 25.56 -4.42
C LYS A 229 59.04 24.36 -4.40
N ARG A 230 59.44 23.26 -3.74
CA ARG A 230 58.62 22.05 -3.62
C ARG A 230 57.30 22.32 -2.88
N SER A 231 57.31 23.19 -1.87
CA SER A 231 56.09 23.60 -1.17
C SER A 231 55.14 24.39 -2.08
N THR A 232 55.67 25.29 -2.92
CA THR A 232 54.84 26.07 -3.85
C THR A 232 54.24 25.21 -4.95
N GLU A 233 54.98 24.23 -5.48
CA GLU A 233 54.50 23.28 -6.47
C GLU A 233 53.36 22.43 -5.91
N LYS A 234 53.53 21.88 -4.70
CA LYS A 234 52.46 21.15 -4.00
C LYS A 234 51.24 22.02 -3.73
N ALA A 235 51.44 23.28 -3.32
CA ALA A 235 50.33 24.20 -3.09
C ALA A 235 49.53 24.46 -4.39
N ALA A 236 50.21 24.59 -5.53
CA ALA A 236 49.57 24.75 -6.83
C ALA A 236 48.80 23.49 -7.26
N GLU A 237 49.36 22.29 -7.02
CA GLU A 237 48.66 21.01 -7.25
C GLU A 237 47.40 20.88 -6.39
N HIS A 238 47.50 21.20 -5.10
CA HIS A 238 46.35 21.19 -4.19
C HIS A 238 45.28 22.20 -4.62
N ALA A 239 45.67 23.41 -5.02
CA ALA A 239 44.72 24.42 -5.52
C ALA A 239 43.97 23.92 -6.77
N LYS A 240 44.67 23.24 -7.69
CA LYS A 240 44.05 22.64 -8.88
C LYS A 240 43.09 21.50 -8.52
N ALA A 241 43.46 20.66 -7.56
CA ALA A 241 42.60 19.57 -7.07
C ALA A 241 41.32 20.11 -6.41
N VAL A 242 41.44 21.14 -5.57
CA VAL A 242 40.30 21.81 -4.91
C VAL A 242 39.37 22.42 -5.97
N ALA A 243 39.90 23.14 -6.95
CA ALA A 243 39.08 23.69 -8.04
C ALA A 243 38.34 22.60 -8.84
N GLY A 244 38.96 21.45 -9.05
CA GLY A 244 38.32 20.28 -9.66
C GLY A 244 37.17 19.73 -8.82
N LEU A 245 37.37 19.55 -7.52
CA LEU A 245 36.35 19.08 -6.59
C LEU A 245 35.17 20.06 -6.47
N GLU A 246 35.43 21.37 -6.43
CA GLU A 246 34.38 22.39 -6.44
C GLU A 246 33.55 22.33 -7.72
N GLY A 247 34.18 22.08 -8.87
CA GLY A 247 33.48 21.88 -10.14
C GLY A 247 32.55 20.67 -10.12
N SER A 248 33.02 19.54 -9.58
CA SER A 248 32.20 18.33 -9.40
C SER A 248 31.06 18.52 -8.40
N LEU A 249 31.29 19.25 -7.31
CA LEU A 249 30.24 19.53 -6.33
C LEU A 249 29.12 20.37 -6.96
N ARG A 250 29.46 21.43 -7.70
CA ARG A 250 28.47 22.26 -8.42
C ARG A 250 27.64 21.46 -9.43
N SER A 251 28.26 20.54 -10.17
CA SER A 251 27.52 19.70 -11.11
C SER A 251 26.59 18.72 -10.41
N GLN A 252 27.03 18.15 -9.27
CA GLN A 252 26.19 17.29 -8.45
C GLN A 252 25.00 18.05 -7.83
N GLU A 253 25.23 19.27 -7.34
CA GLU A 253 24.16 20.15 -6.83
C GLU A 253 23.14 20.47 -7.92
N ALA A 254 23.57 20.76 -9.15
CA ALA A 254 22.67 20.99 -10.28
C ALA A 254 21.80 19.76 -10.59
N VAL A 255 22.38 18.55 -10.58
CA VAL A 255 21.63 17.30 -10.77
C VAL A 255 20.63 17.08 -9.64
N VAL A 256 20.99 17.37 -8.38
CA VAL A 256 20.07 17.23 -7.24
C VAL A 256 18.88 18.19 -7.37
N VAL A 257 19.11 19.42 -7.82
CA VAL A 257 18.02 20.38 -8.09
C VAL A 257 17.10 19.85 -9.19
N GLN A 258 17.65 19.38 -10.30
CA GLN A 258 16.86 18.81 -11.39
C GLN A 258 16.05 17.58 -10.95
N CYS A 259 16.67 16.63 -10.26
CA CYS A 259 15.96 15.45 -9.72
C CYS A 259 14.84 15.86 -8.75
N ARG A 260 15.04 16.92 -7.96
CA ARG A 260 14.01 17.41 -7.04
C ARG A 260 12.81 18.00 -7.78
N GLU A 261 13.05 18.72 -8.87
CA GLU A 261 11.99 19.25 -9.75
C GLU A 261 11.22 18.12 -10.44
N GLU A 262 11.92 17.10 -10.96
CA GLU A 262 11.31 15.92 -11.56
C GLU A 262 10.46 15.14 -10.56
N VAL A 263 10.95 14.92 -9.34
CA VAL A 263 10.19 14.27 -8.26
C VAL A 263 8.94 15.08 -7.90
N ALA A 264 9.05 16.41 -7.80
CA ALA A 264 7.89 17.27 -7.52
C ALA A 264 6.83 17.18 -8.65
N PHE A 265 7.27 17.18 -9.90
CA PHE A 265 6.40 17.02 -11.06
C PHE A 265 5.68 15.66 -11.06
N LEU A 266 6.44 14.57 -10.89
CA LEU A 266 5.88 13.21 -10.84
C LEU A 266 4.93 13.02 -9.65
N THR A 267 5.22 13.63 -8.51
CA THR A 267 4.32 13.61 -7.34
C THR A 267 2.98 14.26 -7.67
N LYS A 268 3.00 15.44 -8.29
CA LYS A 268 1.77 16.13 -8.72
C LYS A 268 0.97 15.30 -9.72
N ALA A 269 1.64 14.70 -10.72
CA ALA A 269 1.00 13.83 -11.70
C ALA A 269 0.36 12.59 -11.04
N ARG A 270 1.04 11.98 -10.06
CA ARG A 270 0.52 10.84 -9.30
C ARG A 270 -0.73 11.21 -8.51
N ASP A 271 -0.73 12.36 -7.86
CA ASP A 271 -1.85 12.82 -7.04
C ASP A 271 -3.08 13.16 -7.92
N GLU A 272 -2.86 13.77 -9.08
CA GLU A 272 -3.92 13.98 -10.09
C GLU A 272 -4.49 12.64 -10.59
N GLN A 273 -3.63 11.66 -10.88
CA GLN A 273 -4.05 10.32 -11.29
C GLN A 273 -4.85 9.60 -10.20
N ALA A 274 -4.43 9.70 -8.93
CA ALA A 274 -5.14 9.12 -7.79
C ALA A 274 -6.53 9.75 -7.61
N LYS A 275 -6.65 11.07 -7.78
CA LYS A 275 -7.94 11.78 -7.75
C LYS A 275 -8.88 11.29 -8.86
N LEU A 276 -8.39 11.24 -10.09
CA LEU A 276 -9.19 10.76 -11.24
C LEU A 276 -9.60 9.29 -11.08
N ALA A 277 -8.74 8.44 -10.52
CA ALA A 277 -9.07 7.06 -10.22
C ALA A 277 -10.19 6.97 -9.16
N GLY A 278 -10.13 7.79 -8.11
CA GLY A 278 -11.19 7.90 -7.10
C GLY A 278 -12.53 8.34 -7.67
N GLU A 279 -12.54 9.38 -8.52
CA GLU A 279 -13.76 9.85 -9.21
C GLU A 279 -14.36 8.78 -10.13
N ARG A 280 -13.51 8.06 -10.87
CA ARG A 280 -13.95 6.92 -11.71
C ARG A 280 -14.55 5.80 -10.86
N GLN A 281 -13.94 5.47 -9.72
CA GLN A 281 -14.44 4.44 -8.81
C GLN A 281 -15.83 4.81 -8.27
N GLN A 282 -16.03 6.05 -7.82
CA GLN A 282 -17.33 6.53 -7.38
C GLN A 282 -18.39 6.42 -8.48
N LYS A 283 -18.05 6.83 -9.71
CA LYS A 283 -18.96 6.73 -10.85
C LYS A 283 -19.30 5.29 -11.23
N VAL A 284 -18.33 4.38 -11.12
CA VAL A 284 -18.56 2.93 -11.30
C VAL A 284 -19.52 2.40 -10.24
N GLU A 285 -19.35 2.77 -8.96
CA GLU A 285 -20.27 2.36 -7.89
C GLU A 285 -21.69 2.89 -8.09
N GLU A 286 -21.84 4.16 -8.49
CA GLU A 286 -23.14 4.75 -8.83
C GLU A 286 -23.83 4.01 -9.98
N LEU A 287 -23.09 3.77 -11.08
CA LEU A 287 -23.60 3.01 -12.22
C LEU A 287 -23.93 1.57 -11.85
N THR A 288 -23.14 0.94 -10.96
CA THR A 288 -23.40 -0.42 -10.47
C THR A 288 -24.70 -0.45 -9.66
N LYS A 289 -24.91 0.48 -8.72
CA LYS A 289 -26.17 0.62 -7.97
C LYS A 289 -27.37 0.90 -8.90
N ALA A 290 -27.20 1.74 -9.91
CA ALA A 290 -28.24 2.02 -10.89
C ALA A 290 -28.58 0.76 -11.72
N ARG A 291 -27.57 -0.02 -12.11
CA ARG A 291 -27.74 -1.28 -12.83
C ARG A 291 -28.45 -2.33 -11.98
N GLU A 292 -28.12 -2.45 -10.70
CA GLU A 292 -28.83 -3.34 -9.76
C GLU A 292 -30.30 -2.95 -9.59
N LYS A 293 -30.60 -1.64 -9.48
CA LYS A 293 -32.00 -1.16 -9.45
C LYS A 293 -32.75 -1.50 -10.73
N LEU A 294 -32.12 -1.26 -11.89
CA LEU A 294 -32.70 -1.63 -13.18
C LEU A 294 -32.88 -3.15 -13.32
N ALA A 295 -31.99 -3.97 -12.75
CA ALA A 295 -32.10 -5.42 -12.75
C ALA A 295 -33.23 -5.96 -11.86
N LYS A 296 -33.66 -5.23 -10.82
CA LYS A 296 -34.83 -5.56 -9.98
C LYS A 296 -36.17 -5.16 -10.60
N ARG A 297 -36.17 -4.17 -11.51
CA ARG A 297 -37.38 -3.67 -12.15
C ARG A 297 -38.18 -4.74 -12.93
N PRO A 298 -37.55 -5.67 -13.68
CA PRO A 298 -38.27 -6.77 -14.32
C PRO A 298 -39.02 -7.65 -13.33
N SER A 299 -38.42 -8.03 -12.19
CA SER A 299 -39.10 -8.88 -11.21
C SER A 299 -40.23 -8.13 -10.48
N GLU A 300 -40.07 -6.84 -10.21
CA GLU A 300 -41.14 -5.99 -9.67
C GLU A 300 -42.31 -5.84 -10.65
N VAL A 301 -42.02 -5.59 -11.94
CA VAL A 301 -43.05 -5.53 -12.99
C VAL A 301 -43.72 -6.89 -13.17
N GLN A 302 -42.97 -7.99 -13.07
CA GLN A 302 -43.51 -9.34 -13.17
C GLN A 302 -44.45 -9.68 -12.01
N LEU A 303 -44.11 -9.28 -10.77
CA LEU A 303 -45.00 -9.39 -9.61
C LEU A 303 -46.27 -8.55 -9.76
N GLN A 304 -46.15 -7.32 -10.29
CA GLN A 304 -47.31 -6.47 -10.58
C GLN A 304 -48.20 -7.09 -11.66
N LEU A 305 -47.60 -7.67 -12.70
CA LEU A 305 -48.31 -8.34 -13.78
C LEU A 305 -49.05 -9.59 -13.26
N GLU A 306 -48.41 -10.41 -12.44
CA GLU A 306 -49.07 -11.56 -11.79
C GLU A 306 -50.25 -11.13 -10.91
N LYS A 307 -50.11 -10.03 -10.17
CA LYS A 307 -51.21 -9.49 -9.37
C LYS A 307 -52.36 -9.02 -10.26
N LEU A 308 -52.07 -8.26 -11.32
CA LEU A 308 -53.07 -7.81 -12.30
C LEU A 308 -53.76 -8.97 -13.01
N ILE A 309 -53.03 -10.06 -13.32
CA ILE A 309 -53.61 -11.28 -13.90
C ILE A 309 -54.61 -11.92 -12.91
N LYS A 310 -54.24 -12.04 -11.62
CA LYS A 310 -55.16 -12.55 -10.58
C LYS A 310 -56.40 -11.67 -10.43
N ASP A 311 -56.22 -10.35 -10.38
CA ASP A 311 -57.33 -9.40 -10.28
C ASP A 311 -58.24 -9.49 -11.52
N LEU A 312 -57.66 -9.69 -12.71
CA LEU A 312 -58.41 -9.89 -13.95
C LEU A 312 -59.18 -11.22 -13.94
N ASP A 313 -58.57 -12.32 -13.48
CA ASP A 313 -59.23 -13.62 -13.34
C ASP A 313 -60.40 -13.55 -12.34
N GLU A 314 -60.23 -12.82 -11.23
CA GLU A 314 -61.31 -12.54 -10.28
C GLU A 314 -62.43 -11.71 -10.93
N GLN A 315 -62.08 -10.68 -11.70
CA GLN A 315 -63.08 -9.89 -12.45
C GLN A 315 -63.83 -10.74 -13.47
N VAL A 316 -63.15 -11.64 -14.19
CA VAL A 316 -63.78 -12.58 -15.13
C VAL A 316 -64.72 -13.53 -14.40
N LYS A 317 -64.31 -14.05 -13.22
CA LYS A 317 -65.17 -14.91 -12.40
C LYS A 317 -66.39 -14.17 -11.88
N LEU A 318 -66.23 -12.96 -11.35
CA LEU A 318 -67.32 -12.12 -10.89
C LEU A 318 -68.25 -11.71 -12.05
N ALA A 319 -67.71 -11.46 -13.24
CA ALA A 319 -68.49 -11.20 -14.44
C ALA A 319 -69.30 -12.43 -14.86
N ALA A 320 -68.72 -13.63 -14.82
CA ALA A 320 -69.42 -14.89 -15.09
C ALA A 320 -70.52 -15.16 -14.03
N GLU A 321 -70.25 -14.91 -12.75
CA GLU A 321 -71.25 -15.01 -11.68
C GLU A 321 -72.40 -14.01 -11.88
N ARG A 322 -72.10 -12.76 -12.25
CA ARG A 322 -73.09 -11.75 -12.61
C ARG A 322 -73.92 -12.18 -13.82
N GLN A 323 -73.30 -12.79 -14.83
CA GLN A 323 -74.00 -13.31 -16.02
C GLN A 323 -74.98 -14.42 -15.64
N VAL A 324 -74.57 -15.37 -14.80
CA VAL A 324 -75.46 -16.44 -14.28
C VAL A 324 -76.61 -15.85 -13.46
N LEU A 325 -76.34 -14.82 -12.63
CA LEU A 325 -77.39 -14.13 -11.88
C LEU A 325 -78.37 -13.39 -12.79
N LEU A 326 -77.88 -12.75 -13.86
CA LEU A 326 -78.73 -12.11 -14.88
C LEU A 326 -79.58 -13.14 -15.63
N GLU A 327 -79.03 -14.31 -15.97
CA GLU A 327 -79.79 -15.40 -16.58
C GLU A 327 -80.88 -15.94 -15.64
N LYS A 328 -80.58 -16.11 -14.35
CA LYS A 328 -81.60 -16.48 -13.34
C LYS A 328 -82.66 -15.38 -13.16
N ALA A 329 -82.26 -14.11 -13.15
CA ALA A 329 -83.18 -12.98 -13.07
C ALA A 329 -84.08 -12.90 -14.32
N ASN A 330 -83.55 -13.18 -15.51
CA ASN A 330 -84.34 -13.24 -16.73
C ASN A 330 -85.29 -14.45 -16.74
N ALA A 331 -84.84 -15.63 -16.31
CA ALA A 331 -85.70 -16.81 -16.19
C ALA A 331 -86.87 -16.58 -15.20
N THR A 332 -86.59 -15.96 -14.05
CA THR A 332 -87.64 -15.60 -13.07
C THR A 332 -88.57 -14.51 -13.61
N LYS A 333 -88.05 -13.55 -14.39
CA LYS A 333 -88.88 -12.55 -15.08
C LYS A 333 -89.78 -13.19 -16.14
N GLU A 334 -89.26 -14.14 -16.93
CA GLU A 334 -90.05 -14.90 -17.90
C GLU A 334 -91.14 -15.75 -17.21
N GLU A 335 -90.83 -16.34 -16.06
CA GLU A 335 -91.81 -17.06 -15.24
C GLU A 335 -92.87 -16.13 -14.66
N GLN A 336 -92.50 -14.93 -14.20
CA GLN A 336 -93.46 -13.89 -13.79
C GLN A 336 -94.33 -13.41 -14.96
N VAL A 337 -93.78 -13.27 -16.16
CA VAL A 337 -94.56 -12.94 -17.37
C VAL A 337 -95.53 -14.06 -17.70
N ARG A 338 -95.11 -15.34 -17.58
CA ARG A 338 -95.99 -16.49 -17.80
C ARG A 338 -97.13 -16.56 -16.79
N LEU A 339 -96.84 -16.31 -15.51
CA LEU A 339 -97.82 -16.27 -14.43
C LEU A 339 -98.79 -15.09 -14.62
N ALA A 340 -98.28 -13.92 -15.05
CA ALA A 340 -99.10 -12.76 -15.39
C ALA A 340 -100.02 -13.04 -16.59
N GLN A 341 -99.54 -13.75 -17.62
CA GLN A 341 -100.37 -14.20 -18.75
C GLN A 341 -101.44 -15.24 -18.32
N GLU A 342 -101.14 -16.11 -17.37
CA GLU A 342 -102.12 -17.04 -16.77
C GLU A 342 -103.18 -16.30 -15.94
N LEU A 343 -102.78 -15.29 -15.18
CA LEU A 343 -103.71 -14.41 -14.46
C LEU A 343 -104.57 -13.59 -15.43
N GLN A 344 -103.99 -13.08 -16.52
CA GLN A 344 -104.72 -12.39 -17.59
C GLN A 344 -105.81 -13.29 -18.20
N LYS A 345 -105.49 -14.55 -18.52
CA LYS A 345 -106.47 -15.53 -19.02
C LYS A 345 -107.57 -15.87 -18.00
N LYS A 346 -107.26 -15.86 -16.71
CA LYS A 346 -108.27 -16.03 -15.64
C LYS A 346 -109.17 -14.80 -15.49
N VAL A 347 -108.65 -13.59 -15.71
CA VAL A 347 -109.46 -12.37 -15.71
C VAL A 347 -110.43 -12.38 -16.90
N GLU A 348 -109.97 -12.75 -18.10
CA GLU A 348 -110.84 -12.88 -19.28
C GLU A 348 -111.94 -13.94 -19.11
N SER A 349 -111.67 -15.06 -18.42
CA SER A 349 -112.69 -16.08 -18.15
C SER A 349 -113.70 -15.66 -17.06
N LEU A 350 -113.31 -14.80 -16.13
CA LEU A 350 -114.19 -14.23 -15.11
C LEU A 350 -115.04 -13.06 -15.67
N GLU A 351 -114.50 -12.27 -16.59
CA GLU A 351 -115.24 -11.23 -17.31
C GLU A 351 -116.34 -11.83 -18.22
N GLY A 352 -116.07 -12.98 -18.85
CA GLY A 352 -117.09 -13.74 -19.59
C GLY A 352 -118.24 -14.28 -18.71
N ALA A 353 -117.96 -14.64 -17.45
CA ALA A 353 -118.97 -15.10 -16.51
C ALA A 353 -119.84 -13.96 -15.94
N GLN A 354 -119.29 -12.74 -15.85
CA GLN A 354 -119.99 -11.55 -15.36
C GLN A 354 -121.00 -11.00 -16.38
N VAL A 355 -120.64 -10.98 -17.68
CA VAL A 355 -121.54 -10.56 -18.78
C VAL A 355 -122.76 -11.49 -18.93
N HIS A 356 -122.62 -12.78 -18.61
CA HIS A 356 -123.76 -13.71 -18.60
C HIS A 356 -124.71 -13.48 -17.42
N LYS A 357 -124.19 -13.02 -16.28
CA LYS A 357 -124.95 -12.72 -15.06
C LYS A 357 -125.75 -11.42 -15.17
N ASP A 358 -125.20 -10.41 -15.84
CA ASP A 358 -125.87 -9.12 -16.06
C ASP A 358 -126.99 -9.22 -17.12
N LYS A 359 -126.89 -10.16 -18.06
CA LYS A 359 -127.96 -10.44 -19.04
C LYS A 359 -129.19 -11.11 -18.42
N LEU A 360 -128.99 -11.97 -17.42
CA LEU A 360 -130.06 -12.63 -16.66
C LEU A 360 -130.78 -11.69 -15.67
N ALA A 361 -130.12 -10.62 -15.22
CA ALA A 361 -130.70 -9.62 -14.33
C ALA A 361 -131.65 -8.65 -15.05
N VAL A 362 -131.37 -8.32 -16.32
CA VAL A 362 -132.21 -7.43 -17.15
C VAL A 362 -133.51 -8.11 -17.58
N ASP A 363 -133.47 -9.40 -17.94
CA ASP A 363 -134.66 -10.17 -18.32
C ASP A 363 -135.58 -10.47 -17.11
N SER A 364 -135.00 -10.57 -15.90
CA SER A 364 -135.76 -10.79 -14.65
C SER A 364 -136.49 -9.53 -14.16
N LEU A 365 -135.96 -8.33 -14.46
CA LEU A 365 -136.61 -7.05 -14.08
C LEU A 365 -137.80 -6.71 -14.98
N ALA A 366 -137.73 -7.02 -16.28
CA ALA A 366 -138.84 -6.83 -17.22
C ALA A 366 -140.06 -7.72 -16.90
N TRP A 367 -139.81 -8.96 -16.44
CA TRP A 367 -140.88 -9.90 -16.07
C TRP A 367 -141.60 -9.52 -14.75
N ILE A 368 -140.90 -8.85 -13.82
CA ILE A 368 -141.48 -8.39 -12.54
C ILE A 368 -142.36 -7.14 -12.71
N GLU A 369 -142.06 -6.26 -13.68
CA GLU A 369 -142.93 -5.11 -13.98
C GLU A 369 -144.22 -5.52 -14.72
N GLN A 370 -144.14 -6.52 -15.61
CA GLN A 370 -145.31 -7.05 -16.31
C GLN A 370 -146.29 -7.77 -15.38
N LEU A 371 -145.79 -8.56 -14.41
CA LEU A 371 -146.61 -9.23 -13.40
C LEU A 371 -147.25 -8.26 -12.38
N LYS A 372 -146.64 -7.10 -12.12
CA LYS A 372 -147.23 -6.07 -11.23
C LYS A 372 -148.43 -5.36 -11.86
N ALA A 373 -148.43 -5.16 -13.18
CA ALA A 373 -149.56 -4.55 -13.90
C ALA A 373 -150.80 -5.46 -13.93
N GLU A 374 -150.60 -6.77 -14.12
CA GLU A 374 -151.69 -7.76 -14.14
C GLU A 374 -152.30 -8.01 -12.76
N LEU A 375 -151.50 -7.96 -11.69
CA LEU A 375 -151.98 -8.14 -10.31
C LEU A 375 -152.82 -6.94 -9.82
N GLN A 376 -152.58 -5.74 -10.37
CA GLN A 376 -153.34 -4.53 -10.03
C GLN A 376 -154.72 -4.50 -10.73
N GLN A 377 -154.82 -5.01 -11.97
CA GLN A 377 -156.10 -5.22 -12.66
C GLN A 377 -156.93 -6.35 -12.04
N ALA A 378 -156.29 -7.47 -11.64
CA ALA A 378 -156.98 -8.58 -10.98
C ALA A 378 -157.58 -8.19 -9.60
N ARG A 379 -156.91 -7.31 -8.85
CA ARG A 379 -157.41 -6.79 -7.56
C ARG A 379 -158.63 -5.87 -7.68
N GLN A 380 -158.75 -5.13 -8.78
CA GLN A 380 -159.93 -4.28 -9.03
C GLN A 380 -161.15 -5.11 -9.48
N ALA A 381 -160.94 -6.18 -10.26
CA ALA A 381 -161.98 -7.12 -10.64
C ALA A 381 -162.48 -8.00 -9.47
N ALA A 382 -161.58 -8.44 -8.58
CA ALA A 382 -161.92 -9.25 -7.42
C ALA A 382 -162.80 -8.48 -6.41
N ASN A 383 -162.49 -7.21 -6.12
CA ASN A 383 -163.27 -6.38 -5.18
C ASN A 383 -164.71 -6.09 -5.64
N LEU A 384 -164.95 -6.08 -6.96
CA LEU A 384 -166.29 -5.90 -7.54
C LEU A 384 -167.10 -7.21 -7.47
N ALA A 385 -166.43 -8.37 -7.64
CA ALA A 385 -167.06 -9.68 -7.51
C ALA A 385 -167.47 -10.01 -6.07
N THR A 386 -166.65 -9.65 -5.06
CA THR A 386 -166.97 -9.91 -3.65
C THR A 386 -168.16 -9.06 -3.15
N LYS A 387 -168.31 -7.83 -3.63
CA LYS A 387 -169.47 -6.97 -3.30
C LYS A 387 -170.79 -7.47 -3.90
N LEU A 388 -170.75 -8.08 -5.09
CA LEU A 388 -171.93 -8.67 -5.72
C LEU A 388 -172.33 -10.02 -5.10
N GLN A 389 -171.37 -10.76 -4.54
CA GLN A 389 -171.63 -12.03 -3.88
C GLN A 389 -172.25 -11.85 -2.48
N LEU A 390 -171.79 -10.86 -1.71
CA LEU A 390 -172.37 -10.51 -0.41
C LEU A 390 -173.83 -10.02 -0.49
N LEU A 391 -174.20 -9.32 -1.58
CA LEU A 391 -175.60 -8.93 -1.80
C LEU A 391 -176.50 -10.14 -2.10
N ARG A 392 -175.99 -11.15 -2.82
CA ARG A 392 -176.75 -12.37 -3.16
C ARG A 392 -176.94 -13.30 -1.97
N GLU A 393 -175.96 -13.40 -1.08
CA GLU A 393 -176.03 -14.27 0.11
C GLU A 393 -177.00 -13.69 1.16
N SER A 394 -177.03 -12.36 1.33
CA SER A 394 -178.00 -11.65 2.18
C SER A 394 -179.46 -11.91 1.79
N ASP A 395 -179.80 -11.76 0.49
CA ASP A 395 -181.17 -11.94 0.00
C ASP A 395 -181.63 -13.41 0.09
N LEU A 396 -180.69 -14.37 0.03
CA LEU A 396 -180.98 -15.80 0.10
C LEU A 396 -181.20 -16.27 1.55
N GLU A 397 -180.45 -15.71 2.51
CA GLU A 397 -180.63 -15.97 3.94
C GLU A 397 -181.98 -15.45 4.46
N GLU A 398 -182.41 -14.27 4.01
CA GLU A 398 -183.71 -13.71 4.43
C GLU A 398 -184.90 -14.55 3.92
N LEU A 399 -184.78 -15.13 2.72
CA LEU A 399 -185.80 -16.00 2.15
C LEU A 399 -185.86 -17.38 2.85
N GLN A 400 -184.70 -17.95 3.18
CA GLN A 400 -184.60 -19.24 3.87
C GLN A 400 -185.08 -19.17 5.33
N GLN A 401 -184.92 -18.02 5.99
CA GLN A 401 -185.39 -17.82 7.35
C GLN A 401 -186.93 -17.79 7.41
N ARG A 402 -187.58 -17.08 6.47
CA ARG A 402 -189.06 -17.04 6.38
C ARG A 402 -189.68 -18.41 6.08
N TYR A 403 -188.97 -19.26 5.33
CA TYR A 403 -189.44 -20.62 5.03
C TYR A 403 -189.31 -21.57 6.24
N ARG A 404 -188.24 -21.42 7.05
CA ARG A 404 -188.05 -22.20 8.28
C ARG A 404 -189.07 -21.86 9.36
N ASP A 405 -189.39 -20.59 9.52
CA ASP A 405 -190.39 -20.16 10.52
C ASP A 405 -191.80 -20.71 10.21
N ALA A 406 -192.15 -20.80 8.92
CA ALA A 406 -193.43 -21.39 8.48
C ALA A 406 -193.54 -22.90 8.78
N ILE A 407 -192.46 -23.66 8.57
CA ILE A 407 -192.42 -25.11 8.86
C ILE A 407 -192.47 -25.38 10.36
N ALA A 408 -191.73 -24.61 11.17
CA ALA A 408 -191.71 -24.78 12.63
C ALA A 408 -193.09 -24.53 13.28
N THR A 409 -193.91 -23.63 12.73
CA THR A 409 -195.30 -23.46 13.17
C THR A 409 -196.20 -24.64 12.82
N GLN A 410 -195.98 -25.30 11.68
CA GLN A 410 -196.76 -26.46 11.25
C GLN A 410 -196.43 -27.71 12.06
N GLU A 411 -195.14 -27.93 12.38
CA GLU A 411 -194.70 -29.07 13.19
C GLU A 411 -195.19 -29.00 14.64
N ARG A 412 -195.27 -27.79 15.23
CA ARG A 412 -195.89 -27.62 16.56
C ARG A 412 -197.37 -27.98 16.57
N GLN A 413 -198.10 -27.68 15.49
CA GLN A 413 -199.50 -28.08 15.37
C GLN A 413 -199.64 -29.61 15.25
N HIS A 414 -198.74 -30.28 14.53
CA HIS A 414 -198.71 -31.74 14.46
C HIS A 414 -198.33 -32.40 15.79
N HIS A 415 -197.39 -31.84 16.53
CA HIS A 415 -196.96 -32.39 17.81
C HIS A 415 -198.08 -32.33 18.86
N LEU A 416 -198.85 -31.24 18.90
CA LEU A 416 -200.02 -31.12 19.78
C LEU A 416 -201.14 -32.11 19.44
N LEU A 417 -201.31 -32.46 18.17
CA LEU A 417 -202.27 -33.50 17.75
C LEU A 417 -201.81 -34.90 18.18
N GLY A 418 -200.50 -35.16 18.16
CA GLY A 418 -199.91 -36.43 18.61
C GLY A 418 -200.04 -36.69 20.11
N GLU A 419 -199.77 -35.67 20.94
CA GLU A 419 -199.93 -35.81 22.40
C GLU A 419 -201.39 -36.06 22.83
N LEU A 420 -202.35 -35.51 22.07
CA LEU A 420 -203.78 -35.71 22.31
C LEU A 420 -204.20 -37.15 21.99
N GLU A 421 -203.62 -37.75 20.95
CA GLU A 421 -203.92 -39.14 20.56
C GLU A 421 -203.30 -40.15 21.54
N GLU A 422 -202.05 -39.93 21.99
CA GLU A 422 -201.41 -40.80 22.99
C GLU A 422 -202.17 -40.82 24.31
N ARG A 423 -202.71 -39.67 24.74
CA ARG A 423 -203.54 -39.61 25.96
C ARG A 423 -204.86 -40.38 25.81
N LEU A 424 -205.47 -40.36 24.63
CA LEU A 424 -206.65 -41.18 24.34
C LEU A 424 -206.31 -42.69 24.31
N ARG A 425 -205.14 -43.04 23.81
CA ARG A 425 -204.68 -44.44 23.73
C ARG A 425 -204.29 -45.00 25.11
N ALA A 426 -203.68 -44.19 25.97
CA ALA A 426 -203.39 -44.53 27.36
C ALA A 426 -204.67 -44.75 28.19
N ALA A 427 -205.72 -43.96 27.95
CA ALA A 427 -207.03 -44.18 28.57
C ALA A 427 -207.66 -45.51 28.12
N ALA A 428 -207.55 -45.88 26.84
CA ALA A 428 -208.07 -47.14 26.32
C ALA A 428 -207.33 -48.38 26.87
N GLN A 429 -206.02 -48.29 27.05
CA GLN A 429 -205.22 -49.40 27.61
C GLN A 429 -205.39 -49.57 29.12
N TYR A 430 -205.73 -48.51 29.85
CA TYR A 430 -206.15 -48.66 31.25
C TYR A 430 -207.44 -49.49 31.36
N PHE A 431 -208.32 -49.43 30.35
CA PHE A 431 -209.48 -50.31 30.26
C PHE A 431 -209.10 -51.77 29.94
N SER A 432 -208.02 -52.00 29.17
CA SER A 432 -207.44 -53.35 29.01
C SER A 432 -206.96 -53.95 30.34
N GLN A 433 -206.44 -53.15 31.28
CA GLN A 433 -205.94 -53.67 32.56
C GLN A 433 -207.03 -54.04 33.58
N MET A 434 -208.26 -53.56 33.42
CA MET A 434 -209.35 -53.90 34.33
C MET A 434 -210.03 -55.23 33.95
N LEU A 435 -210.15 -55.54 32.66
CA LEU A 435 -210.87 -56.74 32.22
C LEU A 435 -210.04 -58.02 32.35
N GLU A 436 -208.72 -57.96 32.16
CA GLU A 436 -207.84 -59.12 32.32
C GLU A 436 -207.54 -59.44 33.81
N ARG A 437 -207.80 -58.50 34.73
CA ARG A 437 -207.73 -58.71 36.19
C ARG A 437 -209.00 -59.33 36.79
N GLN A 438 -210.02 -59.62 35.98
CA GLN A 438 -210.90 -60.73 36.26
C GLN A 438 -210.30 -61.95 35.53
N ASP A 439 -209.21 -62.47 36.08
CA ASP A 439 -209.33 -63.62 36.98
C ASP A 439 -209.95 -64.81 36.23
N GLN A 440 -209.20 -65.82 35.80
CA GLN A 440 -208.00 -66.40 36.44
C GLN A 440 -208.16 -66.73 37.94
N HIS A 441 -209.39 -66.71 38.48
CA HIS A 441 -209.73 -67.38 39.74
C HIS A 441 -210.83 -68.42 39.51
N ALA A 442 -210.40 -69.70 39.51
CA ALA A 442 -211.15 -70.90 39.90
C ALA A 442 -212.24 -71.43 38.91
N ASP A 443 -212.20 -72.66 38.37
CA ASP A 443 -211.38 -73.85 38.68
C ASP A 443 -211.12 -74.06 40.19
N ARG A 444 -212.22 -74.11 40.94
CA ARG A 444 -212.42 -74.95 42.13
C ARG A 444 -213.91 -75.33 42.14
N GLU A 445 -214.15 -76.63 41.96
CA GLU A 445 -215.44 -77.34 41.88
C GLU A 445 -216.14 -77.15 40.52
N GLU A 446 -216.23 -78.14 39.63
CA GLU A 446 -216.17 -79.62 39.72
C GLU A 446 -215.76 -80.23 38.37
#